data_AF-A0A365ZVX9-F1
#
_entry.id   AF-A0A365ZVX9-F1
#
_cell.length_a   1.000
_cell.length_b   1.000
_cell.length_c   1.000
_cell.angle_alpha   90.00
_cell.angle_beta   90.00
_cell.angle_gamma   90.00
#
_symmetry.space_group_name_H-M   'P 1'
#
loop_
_entity.id
_entity.type
_entity.pdbx_description
1 polymer ?
#
loop_
_entity_poly.entity_id
_entity_poly.type
_entity_poly.pdbx_seq_one_letter_code
_entity_poly.pdbx_strand_id
1 'polypeptide(L)'
;MEPDTYRYTLESRCGERDFIGAYAISVANGEVVEVAALDASAKAYLGRGGDVPTIAGLLDLAEQARHEGADEVTTDYPDGAPEGEGPPSALTIDRDADAIDDEECYTISDYTPAA
;
A
#
# COMPACT_ATOMS: atom_id res chain seq x y z
N MET A 1 -3.84 -16.70 0.46
CA MET A 1 -2.80 -16.44 1.48
C MET A 1 -1.64 -15.79 0.78
N GLU A 2 -1.26 -14.61 1.23
CA GLU A 2 0.00 -13.98 0.84
C GLU A 2 1.16 -14.89 1.27
N PRO A 3 2.21 -15.08 0.45
CA PRO A 3 3.39 -15.80 0.90
C PRO A 3 4.05 -15.05 2.05
N ASP A 4 4.61 -15.77 3.02
CA ASP A 4 5.21 -15.15 4.20
C ASP A 4 6.45 -14.29 3.85
N THR A 5 7.03 -14.45 2.66
CA THR A 5 8.21 -13.69 2.21
C THR A 5 8.08 -13.27 0.75
N TYR A 6 8.27 -11.98 0.48
CA TYR A 6 8.18 -11.40 -0.86
C TYR A 6 8.81 -9.99 -0.90
N ARG A 7 8.93 -9.43 -2.10
CA ARG A 7 9.35 -8.04 -2.33
C ARG A 7 8.37 -7.35 -3.28
N TYR A 8 8.20 -6.05 -3.15
CA TYR A 8 7.37 -5.24 -4.03
C TYR A 8 7.79 -3.77 -3.98
N THR A 9 7.35 -3.02 -4.99
CA THR A 9 7.39 -1.57 -5.02
C THR A 9 6.01 -1.03 -4.65
N LEU A 10 5.97 -0.04 -3.76
CA LEU A 10 4.77 0.69 -3.37
C LEU A 10 4.92 2.16 -3.70
N GLU A 11 3.96 2.71 -4.42
CA GLU A 11 3.84 4.16 -4.64
C GLU A 11 2.63 4.68 -3.89
N SER A 12 2.84 5.62 -2.96
CA SER A 12 1.75 6.33 -2.25
C SER A 12 1.74 7.80 -2.66
N ARG A 13 0.61 8.29 -3.18
CA ARG A 13 0.58 9.57 -3.93
C ARG A 13 -0.56 10.54 -3.61
N CYS A 14 -1.63 10.12 -2.92
CA CYS A 14 -2.80 10.98 -2.67
C CYS A 14 -2.89 11.47 -1.22
N GLY A 15 -3.64 12.56 -1.05
CA GLY A 15 -3.92 13.20 0.22
C GLY A 15 -2.79 14.08 0.78
N GLU A 16 -3.13 14.96 1.72
CA GLU A 16 -2.17 15.72 2.52
C GLU A 16 -1.73 14.88 3.72
N ARG A 17 -0.83 13.92 3.44
CA ARG A 17 -0.40 12.93 4.43
C ARG A 17 1.10 12.76 4.43
N ASP A 18 1.56 12.19 5.54
CA ASP A 18 2.98 12.00 5.78
C ASP A 18 3.59 10.86 4.96
N PHE A 19 2.80 9.83 4.69
CA PHE A 19 3.22 8.62 3.98
C PHE A 19 3.10 8.80 2.46
N ILE A 20 3.96 9.63 1.87
CA ILE A 20 4.00 9.89 0.41
C ILE A 20 5.37 9.52 -0.16
N GLY A 21 5.35 8.90 -1.34
CA GLY A 21 6.55 8.56 -2.12
C GLY A 21 6.54 7.12 -2.63
N ALA A 22 7.64 6.73 -3.26
CA ALA A 22 7.89 5.39 -3.78
C ALA A 22 8.89 4.63 -2.89
N TYR A 23 8.56 3.37 -2.58
CA TYR A 23 9.28 2.51 -1.65
C TYR A 23 9.53 1.14 -2.28
N ALA A 24 10.75 0.62 -2.17
CA ALA A 24 11.03 -0.80 -2.40
C ALA A 24 11.01 -1.52 -1.04
N ILE A 25 10.15 -2.52 -0.90
CA ILE A 25 9.81 -3.15 0.37
C ILE A 25 10.10 -4.63 0.29
N SER A 26 10.67 -5.18 1.37
CA SER A 26 10.85 -6.61 1.55
C SER A 26 10.13 -7.06 2.80
N VAL A 27 9.35 -8.13 2.66
CA VAL A 27 8.58 -8.74 3.72
C VAL A 27 9.14 -10.14 3.97
N ALA A 28 9.26 -10.51 5.23
CA ALA A 28 9.59 -11.86 5.66
C ALA A 28 8.83 -12.20 6.94
N ASN A 29 8.30 -13.43 7.02
CA ASN A 29 7.39 -13.88 8.07
C ASN A 29 6.19 -12.94 8.28
N GLY A 30 5.69 -12.33 7.19
CA GLY A 30 4.57 -11.38 7.24
C GLY A 30 4.91 -10.00 7.82
N GLU A 31 6.19 -9.71 8.07
CA GLU A 31 6.65 -8.43 8.61
C GLU A 31 7.59 -7.71 7.63
N VAL A 32 7.54 -6.38 7.58
CA VAL A 32 8.52 -5.60 6.80
C VAL A 32 9.89 -5.72 7.45
N VAL A 33 10.85 -6.28 6.73
CA VAL A 33 12.23 -6.48 7.20
C VAL A 33 13.24 -5.53 6.55
N GLU A 34 12.89 -4.96 5.40
CA GLU A 34 13.73 -3.99 4.70
C GLU A 34 12.84 -3.02 3.91
N VAL A 35 13.19 -1.73 3.98
CA VAL A 35 12.56 -0.69 3.16
C VAL A 35 13.61 0.27 2.63
N ALA A 36 13.52 0.60 1.34
CA ALA A 36 14.36 1.58 0.68
C ALA A 36 13.52 2.66 0.02
N ALA A 37 13.88 3.92 0.24
CA ALA A 37 13.28 5.05 -0.46
C ALA A 37 13.74 5.09 -1.93
N LEU A 38 12.80 5.16 -2.85
CA LEU A 38 13.05 5.30 -4.29
C LEU A 38 12.97 6.76 -4.75
N ASP A 39 12.41 7.66 -3.94
CA ASP A 39 12.34 9.08 -4.21
C ASP A 39 12.64 9.96 -2.97
N ALA A 40 12.61 11.28 -3.16
CA ALA A 40 12.91 12.25 -2.11
C ALA A 40 11.84 12.30 -1.00
N SER A 41 10.57 12.07 -1.34
CA SER A 41 9.46 12.08 -0.39
C SER A 41 9.53 10.88 0.54
N ALA A 42 9.73 9.68 -0.03
CA ALA A 42 10.00 8.46 0.72
C ALA A 42 11.24 8.58 1.59
N LYS A 43 12.31 9.22 1.09
CA LYS A 43 13.52 9.46 1.90
C LYS A 43 13.25 10.37 3.09
N ALA A 44 12.43 11.41 2.91
CA ALA A 44 12.03 12.29 4.00
C ALA A 44 11.17 11.55 5.03
N TYR A 45 10.20 10.74 4.57
CA TYR A 45 9.34 9.92 5.43
C TYR A 45 10.13 8.89 6.25
N LEU A 46 11.04 8.14 5.64
CA LEU A 46 11.88 7.19 6.37
C LEU A 46 12.88 7.89 7.29
N GLY A 47 13.38 9.08 6.90
CA GLY A 47 14.31 9.87 7.71
C GLY A 47 13.75 10.35 9.04
N ARG A 48 12.42 10.40 9.19
CA ARG A 48 11.72 10.69 10.46
C ARG A 48 11.26 9.43 11.21
N GLY A 49 11.66 8.24 10.76
CA GLY A 49 11.26 6.96 11.36
C GLY A 49 9.84 6.53 10.98
N GLY A 50 9.37 6.88 9.77
CA GLY A 50 8.07 6.44 9.28
C GLY A 50 8.04 4.93 8.99
N ASP A 51 6.91 4.30 9.31
CA ASP A 51 6.65 2.88 9.06
C ASP A 51 5.90 2.70 7.74
N VAL A 52 6.19 1.59 7.05
CA VAL A 52 5.59 1.27 5.74
C VAL A 52 4.80 -0.04 5.88
N PRO A 53 3.52 -0.11 5.47
CA PRO A 53 2.68 -1.30 5.64
C PRO A 53 3.09 -2.41 4.66
N THR A 54 2.78 -3.66 5.02
CA THR A 54 2.78 -4.82 4.10
C THR A 54 1.58 -4.74 3.14
N ILE A 55 1.50 -5.64 2.15
CA ILE A 55 0.32 -5.73 1.27
C ILE A 55 -0.92 -6.13 2.08
N ALA A 56 -0.81 -7.13 2.95
CA ALA A 56 -1.87 -7.46 3.92
C ALA A 56 -2.29 -6.25 4.77
N GLY A 57 -1.33 -5.46 5.27
CA GLY A 57 -1.64 -4.25 6.04
C GLY A 57 -2.39 -3.17 5.24
N LEU A 58 -2.11 -3.03 3.93
CA LEU A 58 -2.86 -2.14 3.04
C LEU A 58 -4.30 -2.65 2.81
N LEU A 59 -4.49 -3.96 2.69
CA LEU A 59 -5.81 -4.57 2.57
C LEU A 59 -6.63 -4.41 3.85
N ASP A 60 -6.00 -4.61 5.01
CA ASP A 60 -6.62 -4.38 6.32
C ASP A 60 -7.03 -2.92 6.50
N LEU A 61 -6.19 -1.97 6.07
CA LEU A 61 -6.50 -0.53 6.07
C LEU A 61 -7.76 -0.24 5.23
N ALA A 62 -7.87 -0.86 4.06
CA ALA A 62 -9.01 -0.69 3.18
C ALA A 62 -10.29 -1.32 3.75
N GLU A 63 -10.19 -2.50 4.38
CA GLU A 63 -11.32 -3.11 5.07
C GLU A 63 -11.77 -2.25 6.26
N GLN A 64 -10.83 -1.72 7.03
CA GLN A 64 -11.11 -0.81 8.14
C GLN A 64 -11.81 0.47 7.68
N ALA A 65 -11.35 1.08 6.58
CA ALA A 65 -11.98 2.26 5.98
C ALA A 65 -13.43 1.98 5.56
N ARG A 66 -13.70 0.82 4.93
CA ARG A 66 -15.08 0.38 4.60
C ARG A 66 -15.95 0.25 5.85
N HIS A 67 -15.39 -0.32 6.92
CA HIS A 67 -16.10 -0.45 8.19
C HIS A 67 -16.38 0.89 8.88
N GLU A 68 -15.49 1.86 8.70
CA GLU A 68 -15.63 3.23 9.22
C GLU A 68 -16.59 4.10 8.41
N GLY A 69 -17.01 3.62 7.23
CA GLY A 69 -17.97 4.32 6.37
C GLY A 69 -17.32 5.28 5.38
N ALA A 70 -16.11 4.96 4.92
CA ALA A 70 -15.49 5.64 3.78
C ALA A 70 -16.46 5.67 2.57
N ASP A 71 -16.50 6.79 1.85
CA ASP A 71 -17.39 6.98 0.70
C ASP A 71 -17.06 5.99 -0.43
N GLU A 72 -15.78 5.85 -0.78
CA GLU A 72 -15.31 4.93 -1.80
C GLU A 72 -14.08 4.15 -1.34
N VAL A 73 -14.08 2.83 -1.57
CA VAL A 73 -12.86 2.01 -1.40
C VAL A 73 -12.75 1.01 -2.54
N THR A 74 -11.74 1.20 -3.39
CA THR A 74 -11.45 0.33 -4.54
C THR A 74 -10.17 -0.45 -4.34
N THR A 75 -10.14 -1.65 -4.90
CA THR A 75 -8.97 -2.53 -4.87
C THR A 75 -8.91 -3.24 -6.21
N ASP A 76 -7.91 -2.88 -7.02
CA ASP A 76 -7.72 -3.43 -8.36
C ASP A 76 -6.75 -4.60 -8.32
N TYR A 77 -7.01 -5.61 -9.14
CA TYR A 77 -6.14 -6.77 -9.31
C TYR A 77 -5.61 -6.84 -10.74
N PRO A 78 -4.43 -7.42 -10.96
CA PRO A 78 -3.90 -7.65 -12.31
C PRO A 78 -4.89 -8.43 -13.19
N ASP A 79 -4.96 -8.08 -14.49
CA ASP A 79 -5.87 -8.72 -15.43
C ASP A 79 -5.73 -10.25 -15.42
N GLY A 80 -6.86 -10.94 -15.21
CA GLY A 80 -6.94 -12.40 -15.18
C GLY A 80 -6.49 -13.06 -13.88
N ALA A 81 -6.05 -12.29 -12.87
CA ALA A 81 -5.90 -12.76 -11.50
C ALA A 81 -7.27 -12.76 -10.81
N PRO A 82 -7.71 -13.87 -10.18
CA PRO A 82 -8.89 -13.85 -9.34
C PRO A 82 -8.70 -12.89 -8.16
N GLU A 83 -9.74 -12.15 -7.80
CA GLU A 83 -9.70 -11.28 -6.61
C GLU A 83 -9.33 -12.11 -5.37
N GLY A 84 -8.34 -11.65 -4.62
CA GLY A 84 -7.81 -12.37 -3.45
C GLY A 84 -6.85 -13.52 -3.78
N GLU A 85 -6.58 -13.81 -5.05
CA GLU A 85 -5.57 -14.78 -5.52
C GLU A 85 -4.33 -14.05 -6.05
N GLY A 86 -3.64 -13.33 -5.16
CA GLY A 86 -2.43 -12.58 -5.46
C GLY A 86 -2.46 -11.16 -4.88
N PRO A 87 -1.37 -10.39 -5.01
CA PRO A 87 -1.36 -9.00 -4.58
C PRO A 87 -2.26 -8.14 -5.48
N PRO A 88 -2.94 -7.13 -4.93
CA PRO A 88 -3.58 -6.10 -5.75
C PRO A 88 -2.53 -5.29 -6.51
N SER A 89 -2.93 -4.66 -7.62
CA SER A 89 -2.12 -3.70 -8.38
C SER A 89 -2.36 -2.27 -7.93
N ALA A 90 -3.54 -1.94 -7.42
CA ALA A 90 -3.85 -0.63 -6.88
C ALA A 90 -4.90 -0.68 -5.77
N LEU A 91 -4.88 0.34 -4.92
CA LEU A 91 -5.85 0.54 -3.86
C LEU A 91 -6.13 2.03 -3.72
N THR A 92 -7.41 2.41 -3.70
CA THR A 92 -7.83 3.78 -3.42
C THR A 92 -8.85 3.77 -2.29
N ILE A 93 -8.72 4.71 -1.37
CA ILE A 93 -9.67 4.97 -0.29
C ILE A 93 -10.00 6.47 -0.35
N ASP A 94 -11.26 6.78 -0.50
CA ASP A 94 -11.83 8.12 -0.35
C ASP A 94 -12.73 8.07 0.89
N ARG A 95 -12.36 8.79 1.95
CA ARG A 95 -13.07 8.70 3.24
C ARG A 95 -14.31 9.59 3.24
N ASP A 96 -14.19 10.80 2.72
CA ASP A 96 -15.28 11.76 2.57
C ASP A 96 -15.16 12.45 1.21
N ALA A 97 -16.08 12.17 0.29
CA ALA A 97 -16.06 12.72 -1.06
C ALA A 97 -16.17 14.25 -1.13
N ASP A 98 -16.53 14.93 -0.03
CA ASP A 98 -16.55 16.38 0.08
C ASP A 98 -15.22 16.95 0.64
N ALA A 99 -14.34 16.11 1.19
CA ALA A 99 -12.97 16.47 1.57
C ALA A 99 -12.03 16.38 0.36
N ILE A 100 -10.97 17.20 0.35
CA ILE A 100 -10.07 17.34 -0.82
C ILE A 100 -8.73 16.63 -0.59
N ASP A 101 -8.41 16.29 0.65
CA ASP A 101 -7.05 15.97 1.10
C ASP A 101 -6.95 14.67 1.90
N ASP A 102 -8.04 13.94 2.07
CA ASP A 102 -8.09 12.70 2.83
C ASP A 102 -7.96 11.45 1.95
N GLU A 103 -7.95 11.58 0.62
CA GLU A 103 -7.84 10.43 -0.27
C GLU A 103 -6.50 9.71 -0.09
N GLU A 104 -6.53 8.40 -0.23
CA GLU A 104 -5.39 7.51 -0.15
C GLU A 104 -5.28 6.75 -1.47
N CYS A 105 -4.15 6.84 -2.16
CA CYS A 105 -3.92 6.07 -3.38
C CYS A 105 -2.59 5.36 -3.29
N TYR A 106 -2.64 4.05 -3.53
CA TYR A 106 -1.51 3.15 -3.48
C TYR A 106 -1.42 2.37 -4.79
N THR A 107 -0.25 2.33 -5.39
CA THR A 107 0.06 1.46 -6.54
C THR A 107 1.13 0.46 -6.15
N ILE A 108 0.86 -0.81 -6.42
CA ILE A 108 1.76 -1.93 -6.11
C ILE A 108 2.31 -2.48 -7.43
N SER A 109 3.63 -2.61 -7.50
CA SER A 109 4.34 -3.11 -8.68
C SER A 109 5.56 -3.94 -8.27
N ASP A 110 6.23 -4.53 -9.27
CA ASP A 110 7.44 -5.35 -9.10
C ASP A 110 7.32 -6.49 -8.06
N TYR A 111 6.09 -6.97 -7.81
CA TYR A 111 5.85 -8.02 -6.85
C TYR A 111 6.58 -9.30 -7.25
N THR A 112 7.41 -9.79 -6.35
CA THR A 112 8.15 -11.04 -6.51
C THR A 112 8.04 -11.85 -5.22
N PRO A 113 7.39 -13.03 -5.25
CA PRO A 113 7.40 -13.93 -4.10
C PRO A 113 8.82 -14.47 -3.88
N ALA A 114 9.22 -14.72 -2.63
CA ALA A 114 10.43 -15.47 -2.37
C ALA A 114 10.25 -16.93 -2.83
N ALA A 115 11.34 -17.51 -3.37
CA ALA A 115 11.39 -18.89 -3.82
C ALA A 115 11.51 -19.90 -2.67
#